data_AF-A0A7C2XB89-F1
#
_entry.id   AF-A0A7C2XB89-F1
#
_cell.length_a   1.000
_cell.length_b   1.000
_cell.length_c   1.000
_cell.angle_alpha   90.00
_cell.angle_beta   90.00
_cell.angle_gamma   90.00
#
_symmetry.space_group_name_H-M   'P 1'
#
loop_
_entity.id
_entity.type
_entity.pdbx_description
1 polymer ?
#
loop_
_entity_poly.entity_id
_entity_poly.type
_entity_poly.pdbx_seq_one_letter_code
_entity_poly.pdbx_strand_id
1 'polypeptide(L)'
;MSKEWLARSIVIVLAVGAIAIPAVASWGRRHGIEIHARMAETGGWTPESLTAVVGVPLRLRLTSDDVIHGFAIGQTDLPVVDVIPGEFSEVTYTFDRPGKYTFYCTRWCGINHWRMRGAIVVSGPGTKPDIARPPLYVSLGLEIDARNPADVVPVQKPSSARGAWLGATIPAAYLSRDYYLAHSPLELWKALRDEPNLRNFSDQDIWDLAALVWKSNATPQELKTGQQLYATNCAACHGESGAGDGVFADQLDRPKSGEHAEMRAGEMTTRPAGFTAPQSMLSASPAQLQGKIIRGGMGTGMPYWGPIFTEEQTWALVAHLWTFQFDLEDRP
;
A
#
# COMPACT_ATOMS: atom_id res chain seq x y z
N MET A 1 -21.48 -17.33 52.16
CA MET A 1 -21.49 -15.88 51.89
C MET A 1 -20.81 -15.44 50.58
N SER A 2 -19.81 -16.15 50.04
CA SER A 2 -19.08 -15.70 48.84
C SER A 2 -19.82 -15.86 47.49
N LYS A 3 -20.65 -16.90 47.34
CA LYS A 3 -21.33 -17.21 46.06
C LYS A 3 -22.44 -16.23 45.69
N GLU A 4 -23.16 -15.73 46.68
CA GLU A 4 -24.29 -14.82 46.49
C GLU A 4 -23.83 -13.39 46.15
N TRP A 5 -22.72 -12.96 46.77
CA TRP A 5 -22.06 -11.69 46.44
C TRP A 5 -21.51 -11.71 45.00
N LEU A 6 -20.88 -12.83 44.59
CA LEU A 6 -20.38 -12.99 43.22
C LEU A 6 -21.51 -12.92 42.18
N ALA A 7 -22.64 -13.60 42.44
CA ALA A 7 -23.80 -13.59 41.55
C ALA A 7 -24.42 -12.19 41.42
N ARG A 8 -24.58 -11.46 42.53
CA ARG A 8 -25.09 -10.08 42.52
C ARG A 8 -24.16 -9.14 41.77
N SER A 9 -22.84 -9.27 41.97
CA SER A 9 -21.84 -8.48 41.23
C SER A 9 -21.89 -8.74 39.72
N ILE A 10 -22.04 -10.00 39.29
CA ILE A 10 -22.17 -10.35 37.87
C ILE A 10 -23.44 -9.75 37.28
N VAL A 11 -24.58 -9.86 37.96
CA VAL A 11 -25.86 -9.30 37.48
C VAL A 11 -25.79 -7.77 37.38
N ILE A 12 -25.17 -7.10 38.36
CA ILE A 12 -24.98 -5.65 38.33
C ILE A 12 -24.07 -5.25 37.17
N VAL A 13 -22.95 -5.93 36.95
CA VAL A 13 -22.04 -5.65 35.82
C VAL A 13 -22.75 -5.87 34.48
N LEU A 14 -23.52 -6.95 34.34
CA LEU A 14 -24.29 -7.21 33.13
C LEU A 14 -25.39 -6.16 32.91
N ALA A 15 -26.11 -5.76 33.95
CA ALA A 15 -27.15 -4.74 33.87
C ALA A 15 -26.59 -3.34 33.58
N VAL A 16 -25.49 -2.96 34.23
CA VAL A 16 -24.77 -1.71 33.97
C VAL A 16 -24.21 -1.71 32.55
N GLY A 17 -23.62 -2.82 32.09
CA GLY A 17 -23.18 -2.99 30.71
C GLY A 17 -24.34 -2.85 29.71
N ALA A 18 -25.49 -3.47 30.00
CA ALA A 18 -26.68 -3.40 29.15
C ALA A 18 -27.29 -1.99 29.04
N ILE A 19 -27.04 -1.09 29.99
CA ILE A 19 -27.55 0.30 29.99
C ILE A 19 -26.48 1.29 29.49
N ALA A 20 -25.25 1.17 29.98
CA ALA A 20 -24.16 2.09 29.66
C ALA A 20 -23.72 1.99 28.19
N ILE A 21 -23.67 0.77 27.63
CA ILE A 21 -23.25 0.56 26.24
C ILE A 21 -24.23 1.23 25.25
N PRO A 22 -25.56 1.05 25.35
CA PRO A 22 -26.51 1.78 24.49
C PRO A 22 -26.50 3.30 24.74
N ALA A 23 -26.34 3.74 25.99
CA ALA A 23 -26.37 5.16 26.33
C ALA A 23 -25.18 5.92 25.71
N VAL A 24 -23.94 5.40 25.86
CA VAL A 24 -22.73 5.94 25.23
C VAL A 24 -22.86 5.92 23.71
N ALA A 25 -23.37 4.83 23.13
CA ALA A 25 -23.63 4.73 21.69
C ALA A 25 -24.72 5.72 21.21
N SER A 26 -25.68 6.11 22.07
CA SER A 26 -26.72 7.11 21.75
C SER A 26 -26.22 8.55 21.88
N TRP A 27 -25.28 8.80 22.78
CA TRP A 27 -24.67 10.11 23.00
C TRP A 27 -23.67 10.45 21.89
N GLY A 28 -22.81 9.50 21.50
CA GLY A 28 -21.93 9.66 20.33
C GLY A 28 -22.71 9.85 19.01
N ARG A 29 -23.89 9.23 18.89
CA ARG A 29 -24.81 9.47 17.76
C ARG A 29 -25.35 10.91 17.70
N ARG A 30 -25.43 11.61 18.84
CA ARG A 30 -25.93 13.00 18.93
C ARG A 30 -24.84 14.07 18.87
N HIS A 31 -23.65 13.80 19.38
CA HIS A 31 -22.57 14.81 19.51
C HIS A 31 -21.31 14.52 18.68
N GLY A 32 -21.29 13.41 17.93
CA GLY A 32 -20.10 12.94 17.23
C GLY A 32 -19.09 12.29 18.17
N ILE A 33 -18.28 11.37 17.65
CA ILE A 33 -17.15 10.80 18.39
C ILE A 33 -15.96 11.72 18.18
N GLU A 34 -15.42 12.27 19.27
CA GLU A 34 -14.21 13.10 19.23
C GLU A 34 -12.98 12.23 19.04
N ILE A 35 -12.09 12.63 18.14
CA ILE A 35 -10.82 11.97 17.85
C ILE A 35 -9.71 13.01 17.90
N HIS A 36 -8.72 12.75 18.74
CA HIS A 36 -7.50 13.54 18.82
C HIS A 36 -6.39 12.90 17.97
N ALA A 37 -5.74 13.71 17.15
CA ALA A 37 -4.57 13.35 16.39
C ALA A 37 -3.32 13.90 17.08
N ARG A 38 -2.33 13.02 17.27
CA ARG A 38 -0.97 13.34 17.68
C ARG A 38 -0.01 12.57 16.78
N MET A 39 1.23 13.01 16.61
CA MET A 39 2.27 12.23 15.95
C MET A 39 2.35 10.81 16.54
N ALA A 40 2.79 9.84 15.75
CA ALA A 40 2.72 8.43 16.14
C ALA A 40 3.50 8.13 17.43
N GLU A 41 4.65 8.77 17.63
CA GLU A 41 5.47 8.66 18.84
C GLU A 41 4.86 9.31 20.09
N THR A 42 3.88 10.20 19.95
CA THR A 42 3.23 10.94 21.06
C THR A 42 1.79 10.49 21.31
N GLY A 43 1.35 9.39 20.68
CA GLY A 43 0.09 8.71 20.99
C GLY A 43 -0.82 8.44 19.80
N GLY A 44 -0.48 8.94 18.61
CA GLY A 44 -1.25 8.65 17.40
C GLY A 44 -2.71 9.11 17.46
N TRP A 45 -3.61 8.33 16.86
CA TRP A 45 -5.05 8.57 16.89
C TRP A 45 -5.65 8.10 18.22
N THR A 46 -6.46 8.94 18.86
CA THR A 46 -7.19 8.55 20.09
C THR A 46 -8.66 8.94 19.97
N PRO A 47 -9.60 7.97 19.99
CA PRO A 47 -9.36 6.52 20.02
C PRO A 47 -8.78 5.96 18.70
N GLU A 48 -7.97 4.90 18.79
CA GLU A 48 -7.40 4.19 17.62
C GLU A 48 -8.36 3.15 17.01
N SER A 49 -9.45 2.83 17.73
CA SER A 49 -10.47 1.88 17.29
C SER A 49 -11.85 2.46 17.45
N LEU A 50 -12.64 2.38 16.37
CA LEU A 50 -14.01 2.85 16.27
C LEU A 50 -14.94 1.69 15.95
N THR A 51 -16.21 1.83 16.32
CA THR A 51 -17.27 0.90 15.90
C THR A 51 -18.34 1.65 15.14
N ALA A 52 -18.89 0.99 14.13
CA ALA A 52 -19.99 1.53 13.33
C ALA A 52 -20.97 0.41 12.97
N VAL A 53 -22.13 0.81 12.45
CA VAL A 53 -23.18 -0.09 11.98
C VAL A 53 -23.54 0.25 10.54
N VAL A 54 -23.72 -0.77 9.70
CA VAL A 54 -24.15 -0.60 8.31
C VAL A 54 -25.39 0.29 8.24
N GLY A 55 -25.35 1.28 7.35
CA GLY A 55 -26.43 2.25 7.13
C GLY A 55 -26.63 3.28 8.25
N VAL A 56 -25.88 3.21 9.35
CA VAL A 56 -25.95 4.19 10.45
C VAL A 56 -24.83 5.23 10.30
N PRO A 57 -25.16 6.53 10.23
CA PRO A 57 -24.15 7.58 10.12
C PRO A 57 -23.19 7.60 11.32
N LEU A 58 -21.90 7.47 11.04
CA LEU A 58 -20.80 7.65 11.98
C LEU A 58 -20.32 9.10 11.89
N ARG A 59 -20.70 9.92 12.86
CA ARG A 59 -20.26 11.32 12.99
C ARG A 59 -18.96 11.38 13.79
N LEU A 60 -17.93 11.99 13.23
CA LEU A 60 -16.63 12.19 13.86
C LEU A 60 -16.33 13.69 13.99
N ARG A 61 -15.70 14.06 15.10
CA ARG A 61 -15.17 15.40 15.37
C ARG A 61 -13.67 15.27 15.58
N LEU A 62 -12.89 15.68 14.60
CA LEU A 62 -11.44 15.47 14.55
C LEU A 62 -10.74 16.74 15.00
N THR A 63 -9.72 16.63 15.85
CA THR A 63 -8.83 17.75 16.19
C THR A 63 -7.39 17.26 16.29
N SER A 64 -6.44 18.16 16.18
CA SER A 64 -5.02 17.86 16.39
C SER A 64 -4.50 18.58 17.63
N ASP A 65 -3.67 17.87 18.40
CA ASP A 65 -2.99 18.42 19.57
C ASP A 65 -1.55 18.87 19.27
N ASP A 66 -1.07 18.69 18.03
CA ASP A 66 0.31 19.04 17.64
C ASP A 66 0.43 19.69 16.25
N VAL A 67 0.49 18.89 15.18
CA VAL A 67 0.75 19.31 13.80
C VAL A 67 -0.46 19.04 12.91
N ILE A 68 -0.42 19.48 11.65
CA ILE A 68 -1.49 19.15 10.70
C ILE A 68 -1.45 17.64 10.40
N HIS A 69 -2.59 16.98 10.54
CA HIS A 69 -2.83 15.61 10.09
C HIS A 69 -3.85 15.60 8.96
N GLY A 70 -4.09 14.44 8.38
CA GLY A 70 -5.25 14.20 7.54
C GLY A 70 -5.91 12.90 7.96
N PHE A 71 -7.19 12.72 7.68
CA PHE A 71 -7.95 11.53 8.03
C PHE A 71 -8.62 10.98 6.78
N ALA A 72 -8.24 9.76 6.39
CA ALA A 72 -8.84 9.04 5.28
C ALA A 72 -9.13 7.59 5.68
N ILE A 73 -10.11 6.98 5.01
CA ILE A 73 -10.46 5.56 5.19
C ILE A 73 -10.00 4.80 3.96
N GLY A 74 -9.08 3.85 4.16
CA GLY A 74 -8.52 3.01 3.11
C GLY A 74 -9.57 2.14 2.41
N GLN A 75 -9.31 1.84 1.14
CA GLN A 75 -10.21 1.09 0.24
C GLN A 75 -11.63 1.70 0.12
N THR A 76 -11.75 3.02 0.27
CA THR A 76 -13.02 3.73 0.08
C THR A 76 -12.80 5.05 -0.64
N ASP A 77 -13.85 5.55 -1.29
CA ASP A 77 -13.90 6.91 -1.85
C ASP A 77 -14.52 7.90 -0.87
N LEU A 78 -14.51 7.58 0.43
CA LEU A 78 -15.08 8.45 1.46
C LEU A 78 -14.25 9.74 1.59
N PRO A 79 -14.88 10.86 2.00
CA PRO A 79 -14.19 12.14 2.11
C PRO A 79 -12.92 12.09 2.97
N VAL A 80 -11.85 12.66 2.45
CA VAL A 80 -10.60 12.92 3.17
C VAL A 80 -10.71 14.29 3.85
N VAL A 81 -10.26 14.38 5.09
CA VAL A 81 -10.38 15.60 5.90
C VAL A 81 -9.02 15.98 6.47
N ASP A 82 -8.65 17.25 6.33
CA ASP A 82 -7.48 17.80 7.04
C ASP A 82 -7.84 18.05 8.50
N VAL A 83 -6.96 17.65 9.41
CA VAL A 83 -7.13 17.78 10.86
C VAL A 83 -6.12 18.80 11.36
N ILE A 84 -6.63 19.98 11.69
CA ILE A 84 -5.82 21.18 11.97
C ILE A 84 -5.66 21.37 13.48
N PRO A 85 -4.46 21.73 13.97
CA PRO A 85 -4.24 22.00 15.40
C PRO A 85 -5.17 23.07 15.96
N GLY A 86 -5.81 22.78 17.10
CA GLY A 86 -6.68 23.72 17.80
C GLY A 86 -8.07 23.95 17.18
N GLU A 87 -8.37 23.31 16.05
CA GLU A 87 -9.68 23.38 15.40
C GLU A 87 -10.38 22.00 15.41
N PHE A 88 -11.71 22.00 15.39
CA PHE A 88 -12.50 20.79 15.19
C PHE A 88 -13.03 20.71 13.77
N SER A 89 -12.68 19.65 13.06
CA SER A 89 -13.23 19.29 11.76
C SER A 89 -14.30 18.22 11.93
N GLU A 90 -15.49 18.43 11.40
CA GLU A 90 -16.58 17.45 11.50
C GLU A 90 -16.76 16.69 10.19
N VAL A 91 -16.91 15.37 10.27
CA VAL A 91 -17.15 14.51 9.12
C VAL A 91 -18.14 13.41 9.47
N THR A 92 -18.96 13.02 8.50
CA THR A 92 -19.89 11.91 8.66
C THR A 92 -19.64 10.85 7.62
N TYR A 93 -19.42 9.62 8.07
CA TYR A 93 -19.25 8.45 7.21
C TYR A 93 -20.45 7.52 7.34
N THR A 94 -20.85 6.91 6.23
CA THR A 94 -21.86 5.85 6.22
C THR A 94 -21.31 4.66 5.47
N PHE A 95 -21.34 3.50 6.11
CA PHE A 95 -20.82 2.26 5.53
C PHE A 95 -21.97 1.42 4.98
N ASP A 96 -21.77 0.86 3.80
CA ASP A 96 -22.73 0.02 3.08
C ASP A 96 -22.55 -1.48 3.40
N ARG A 97 -21.38 -1.87 3.91
CA ARG A 97 -21.02 -3.28 4.17
C ARG A 97 -20.37 -3.45 5.54
N PRO A 98 -20.60 -4.59 6.22
CA PRO A 98 -19.90 -4.92 7.45
C PRO A 98 -18.43 -5.25 7.12
N GLY A 99 -17.49 -5.01 8.03
CA GLY A 99 -16.08 -5.26 7.77
C GLY A 99 -15.14 -4.48 8.69
N LYS A 100 -13.84 -4.69 8.50
CA LYS A 100 -12.79 -3.89 9.14
C LYS A 100 -12.21 -2.94 8.12
N TYR A 101 -12.34 -1.64 8.38
CA TYR A 101 -11.76 -0.57 7.57
C TYR A 101 -10.57 0.03 8.32
N THR A 102 -9.51 0.38 7.61
CA THR A 102 -8.35 1.08 8.21
C THR A 102 -8.46 2.56 7.89
N PHE A 103 -8.49 3.41 8.91
CA PHE A 103 -8.25 4.83 8.71
C PHE A 103 -6.77 5.15 8.92
N TYR A 104 -6.27 6.16 8.22
CA TYR A 104 -4.84 6.50 8.20
C TYR A 104 -4.62 7.99 7.99
N CYS A 105 -3.41 8.45 8.36
CA CYS A 105 -3.00 9.82 8.12
C CYS A 105 -2.58 10.05 6.66
N THR A 106 -3.04 11.15 6.06
CA THR A 106 -2.70 11.55 4.68
C THR A 106 -1.80 12.79 4.61
N ARG A 107 -1.48 13.39 5.76
CA ARG A 107 -0.56 14.52 5.87
C ARG A 107 0.69 14.10 6.59
N TRP A 108 1.84 14.43 6.00
CA TRP A 108 3.12 14.07 6.59
C TRP A 108 3.33 14.80 7.92
N CYS A 109 3.09 14.08 9.01
CA CYS A 109 3.12 14.61 10.37
C CYS A 109 4.43 14.30 11.11
N GLY A 110 5.32 13.46 10.55
CA GLY A 110 6.57 13.06 11.18
C GLY A 110 7.19 11.81 10.55
N ILE A 111 8.37 11.38 11.00
CA ILE A 111 9.09 10.21 10.44
C ILE A 111 8.28 8.90 10.56
N ASN A 112 7.52 8.77 11.64
CA ASN A 112 6.65 7.62 11.88
C ASN A 112 5.23 7.83 11.32
N HIS A 113 5.04 8.78 10.39
CA HIS A 113 3.74 9.09 9.80
C HIS A 113 2.96 7.86 9.35
N TRP A 114 3.64 6.87 8.77
CA TRP A 114 3.04 5.62 8.32
C TRP A 114 2.37 4.78 9.43
N ARG A 115 2.75 4.99 10.71
CA ARG A 115 2.16 4.33 11.88
C ARG A 115 0.84 4.97 12.34
N MET A 116 0.50 6.15 11.81
CA MET A 116 -0.74 6.88 12.12
C MET A 116 -1.96 6.18 11.51
N ARG A 117 -2.34 5.04 12.06
CA ARG A 117 -3.44 4.21 11.57
C ARG A 117 -4.32 3.75 12.71
N GLY A 118 -5.58 3.52 12.39
CA GLY A 118 -6.54 2.90 13.30
C GLY A 118 -7.57 2.07 12.54
N ALA A 119 -8.55 1.54 13.27
CA ALA A 119 -9.55 0.64 12.71
C ALA A 119 -10.98 1.10 12.96
N ILE A 120 -11.85 0.90 11.97
CA ILE A 120 -13.31 0.99 12.12
C ILE A 120 -13.86 -0.41 11.93
N VAL A 121 -14.51 -0.94 12.96
CA VAL A 121 -15.22 -2.22 12.89
C VAL A 121 -16.69 -1.93 12.61
N VAL A 122 -17.12 -2.24 11.39
CA VAL A 122 -18.50 -2.06 10.94
C VAL A 122 -19.25 -3.38 11.11
N SER A 123 -20.33 -3.35 11.88
CA SER A 123 -21.22 -4.48 12.16
C SER A 123 -22.58 -4.29 11.50
N GLY A 124 -23.38 -5.35 11.38
CA GLY A 124 -24.74 -5.28 10.85
C GLY A 124 -25.01 -6.29 9.72
N PRO A 125 -26.25 -6.33 9.23
CA PRO A 125 -26.64 -7.19 8.11
C PRO A 125 -25.96 -6.74 6.82
N GLY A 126 -25.62 -7.71 5.98
CA GLY A 126 -24.92 -7.48 4.72
C GLY A 126 -23.89 -8.58 4.46
N THR A 127 -23.49 -8.73 3.21
CA THR A 127 -22.42 -9.64 2.83
C THR A 127 -21.12 -9.06 3.38
N LYS A 128 -20.44 -9.81 4.26
CA LYS A 128 -19.04 -9.51 4.57
C LYS A 128 -18.26 -9.49 3.25
N PRO A 129 -17.18 -8.70 3.13
CA PRO A 129 -16.29 -8.79 1.98
C PRO A 129 -15.99 -10.27 1.74
N ASP A 130 -16.06 -10.67 0.48
CA ASP A 130 -15.82 -12.05 0.06
C ASP A 130 -14.53 -12.57 0.72
N ILE A 131 -14.42 -13.87 0.98
CA ILE A 131 -13.17 -14.43 1.51
C ILE A 131 -12.08 -14.01 0.51
N ALA A 132 -11.22 -13.08 0.94
CA ALA A 132 -10.27 -12.46 0.04
C ALA A 132 -9.50 -13.57 -0.66
N ARG A 133 -9.59 -13.62 -2.00
CA ARG A 133 -8.76 -14.52 -2.79
C ARG A 133 -7.31 -14.30 -2.32
N PRO A 134 -6.53 -15.36 -2.07
CA PRO A 134 -5.15 -15.19 -1.69
C PRO A 134 -4.47 -14.24 -2.68
N PRO A 135 -3.68 -13.27 -2.21
CA PRO A 135 -2.97 -12.38 -3.11
C PRO A 135 -2.17 -13.17 -4.14
N LEU A 136 -1.99 -12.62 -5.34
CA LEU A 136 -1.44 -13.37 -6.47
C LEU A 136 -0.06 -13.98 -6.16
N TYR A 137 0.80 -13.27 -5.43
CA TYR A 137 2.09 -13.79 -5.01
C TYR A 137 1.99 -15.07 -4.15
N VAL A 138 0.94 -15.22 -3.33
CA VAL A 138 0.68 -16.42 -2.53
C VAL A 138 0.23 -17.56 -3.44
N SER A 139 -0.70 -17.27 -4.35
CA SER A 139 -1.23 -18.27 -5.30
C SER A 139 -0.15 -18.81 -6.23
N LEU A 140 0.86 -17.98 -6.56
CA LEU A 140 2.01 -18.34 -7.37
C LEU A 140 3.19 -18.93 -6.56
N GLY A 141 3.09 -18.99 -5.21
CA GLY A 141 4.17 -19.48 -4.35
C GLY A 141 5.45 -18.64 -4.39
N LEU A 142 5.32 -17.32 -4.56
CA LEU A 142 6.47 -16.42 -4.72
C LEU A 142 7.03 -15.99 -3.36
N GLU A 143 8.33 -16.20 -3.18
CA GLU A 143 9.10 -15.64 -2.06
C GLU A 143 9.42 -14.16 -2.32
N ILE A 144 8.54 -13.26 -1.87
CA ILE A 144 8.64 -11.83 -2.25
C ILE A 144 9.85 -11.10 -1.63
N ASP A 145 10.51 -11.64 -0.60
CA ASP A 145 11.72 -11.03 -0.02
C ASP A 145 13.03 -11.66 -0.56
N ALA A 146 12.93 -12.66 -1.45
CA ALA A 146 14.10 -13.28 -2.05
C ALA A 146 14.91 -12.26 -2.87
N ARG A 147 16.24 -12.35 -2.77
CA ARG A 147 17.16 -11.53 -3.56
C ARG A 147 17.69 -12.35 -4.73
N ASN A 148 17.12 -12.12 -5.90
CA ASN A 148 17.52 -12.77 -7.14
C ASN A 148 17.93 -11.68 -8.14
N PRO A 149 19.18 -11.21 -8.15
CA PRO A 149 19.58 -10.15 -9.07
C PRO A 149 19.58 -10.65 -10.52
N ALA A 150 19.16 -9.80 -11.45
CA ALA A 150 19.22 -10.08 -12.88
C ALA A 150 20.68 -10.26 -13.33
N ASP A 151 20.92 -11.35 -14.07
CA ASP A 151 22.20 -11.70 -14.68
C ASP A 151 22.48 -10.93 -15.97
N VAL A 152 21.42 -10.48 -16.65
CA VAL A 152 21.46 -9.64 -17.84
C VAL A 152 20.62 -8.38 -17.61
N VAL A 153 21.16 -7.23 -17.99
CA VAL A 153 20.49 -5.93 -17.92
C VAL A 153 20.67 -5.17 -19.24
N PRO A 154 19.73 -4.28 -19.62
CA PRO A 154 19.84 -3.51 -20.86
C PRO A 154 20.98 -2.49 -20.80
N VAL A 155 21.57 -2.18 -21.96
CA VAL A 155 22.63 -1.17 -22.09
C VAL A 155 22.05 0.24 -21.96
N GLN A 156 20.82 0.44 -22.43
CA GLN A 156 20.08 1.69 -22.33
C GLN A 156 18.63 1.42 -21.91
N LYS A 157 17.98 2.42 -21.30
CA LYS A 157 16.58 2.32 -20.85
C LYS A 157 15.69 1.80 -22.01
N PRO A 158 15.06 0.62 -21.87
CA PRO A 158 14.31 0.05 -22.98
C PRO A 158 13.06 0.87 -23.31
N SER A 159 12.71 0.93 -24.59
CA SER A 159 11.63 1.76 -25.10
C SER A 159 10.63 0.94 -25.86
N SER A 160 9.37 1.07 -25.44
CA SER A 160 8.23 0.45 -26.12
C SER A 160 8.07 0.96 -27.56
N ALA A 161 8.38 2.22 -27.83
CA ALA A 161 8.37 2.79 -29.17
C ALA A 161 9.40 2.09 -30.06
N ARG A 162 10.67 1.99 -29.62
CA ARG A 162 11.71 1.26 -30.38
C ARG A 162 11.31 -0.20 -30.60
N GLY A 163 10.74 -0.86 -29.59
CA GLY A 163 10.23 -2.22 -29.71
C GLY A 163 9.17 -2.35 -30.81
N ALA A 164 8.26 -1.39 -30.92
CA ALA A 164 7.25 -1.37 -31.98
C ALA A 164 7.86 -1.17 -33.37
N TRP A 165 8.87 -0.29 -33.50
CA TRP A 165 9.58 -0.02 -34.75
C TRP A 165 10.31 -1.24 -35.33
N LEU A 166 10.68 -2.23 -34.50
CA LEU A 166 11.29 -3.47 -34.96
C LEU A 166 10.35 -4.31 -35.84
N GLY A 167 9.03 -4.12 -35.73
CA GLY A 167 8.04 -4.89 -36.49
C GLY A 167 8.08 -6.39 -36.22
N ALA A 168 8.66 -6.81 -35.10
CA ALA A 168 8.83 -8.22 -34.76
C ALA A 168 7.48 -8.82 -34.31
N THR A 169 7.22 -10.07 -34.71
CA THR A 169 6.04 -10.79 -34.24
C THR A 169 6.33 -11.40 -32.86
N ILE A 170 5.62 -10.93 -31.84
CA ILE A 170 5.69 -11.46 -30.47
C ILE A 170 4.59 -12.53 -30.31
N PRO A 171 4.92 -13.75 -29.85
CA PRO A 171 3.93 -14.78 -29.56
C PRO A 171 2.83 -14.29 -28.61
N ALA A 172 1.57 -14.62 -28.92
CA ALA A 172 0.40 -14.15 -28.16
C ALA A 172 0.42 -14.56 -26.68
N ALA A 173 1.10 -15.67 -26.33
CA ALA A 173 1.26 -16.11 -24.94
C ALA A 173 1.90 -15.03 -24.06
N TYR A 174 2.91 -14.31 -24.59
CA TYR A 174 3.63 -13.27 -23.87
C TYR A 174 2.84 -11.97 -23.71
N LEU A 175 1.79 -11.78 -24.51
CA LEU A 175 0.93 -10.59 -24.48
C LEU A 175 -0.22 -10.71 -23.46
N SER A 176 -0.41 -11.88 -22.86
CA SER A 176 -1.49 -12.10 -21.90
C SER A 176 -1.23 -11.40 -20.57
N ARG A 177 -2.31 -10.95 -19.91
CA ARG A 177 -2.25 -10.34 -18.58
C ARG A 177 -1.67 -11.30 -17.54
N ASP A 178 -2.04 -12.57 -17.61
CA ASP A 178 -1.54 -13.59 -16.68
C ASP A 178 -0.03 -13.78 -16.82
N TYR A 179 0.50 -13.78 -18.05
CA TYR A 179 1.94 -13.84 -18.28
C TYR A 179 2.66 -12.64 -17.67
N TYR A 180 2.16 -11.43 -17.97
CA TYR A 180 2.70 -10.18 -17.41
C TYR A 180 2.74 -10.23 -15.89
N LEU A 181 1.65 -10.65 -15.24
CA LEU A 181 1.57 -10.63 -13.79
C LEU A 181 2.53 -11.63 -13.12
N ALA A 182 2.70 -12.80 -13.72
CA ALA A 182 3.46 -13.90 -13.12
C ALA A 182 4.97 -13.83 -13.39
N HIS A 183 5.41 -13.22 -14.50
CA HIS A 183 6.80 -13.26 -14.94
C HIS A 183 7.50 -11.90 -14.82
N SER A 184 8.80 -11.95 -14.55
CA SER A 184 9.70 -10.80 -14.57
C SER A 184 10.08 -10.39 -15.99
N PRO A 185 10.53 -9.14 -16.22
CA PRO A 185 11.07 -8.74 -17.51
C PRO A 185 12.25 -9.59 -17.98
N LEU A 186 13.11 -10.04 -17.07
CA LEU A 186 14.22 -10.93 -17.38
C LEU A 186 13.75 -12.30 -17.90
N GLU A 187 12.71 -12.87 -17.29
CA GLU A 187 12.12 -14.12 -17.78
C GLU A 187 11.51 -13.94 -19.18
N LEU A 188 10.82 -12.82 -19.43
CA LEU A 188 10.37 -12.49 -20.78
C LEU A 188 11.54 -12.33 -21.75
N TRP A 189 12.59 -11.61 -21.35
CA TRP A 189 13.76 -11.40 -22.21
C TRP A 189 14.41 -12.73 -22.60
N LYS A 190 14.56 -13.66 -21.65
CA LYS A 190 15.07 -15.02 -21.89
C LYS A 190 14.17 -15.78 -22.85
N ALA A 191 12.85 -15.76 -22.62
CA ALA A 191 11.87 -16.41 -23.50
C ALA A 191 11.90 -15.85 -24.93
N LEU A 192 11.92 -14.52 -25.09
CA LEU A 192 12.02 -13.86 -26.39
C LEU A 192 13.36 -14.15 -27.08
N ARG A 193 14.44 -14.32 -26.33
CA ARG A 193 15.75 -14.71 -26.88
C ARG A 193 15.77 -16.11 -27.46
N ASP A 194 14.98 -17.01 -26.90
CA ASP A 194 14.85 -18.40 -27.38
C ASP A 194 13.94 -18.52 -28.61
N GLU A 195 13.15 -17.49 -28.93
CA GLU A 195 12.25 -17.49 -30.09
C GLU A 195 13.01 -17.55 -31.43
N PRO A 196 12.72 -18.52 -32.32
CA PRO A 196 13.43 -18.68 -33.58
C PRO A 196 13.39 -17.45 -34.49
N ASN A 197 12.26 -16.74 -34.51
CA ASN A 197 12.08 -15.53 -35.33
C ASN A 197 12.77 -14.29 -34.75
N LEU A 198 13.31 -14.37 -33.52
CA LEU A 198 13.95 -13.24 -32.83
C LEU A 198 15.48 -13.39 -32.69
N ARG A 199 16.07 -14.48 -33.17
CA ARG A 199 17.51 -14.80 -33.00
C ARG A 199 18.48 -13.75 -33.55
N ASN A 200 18.08 -13.02 -34.58
CA ASN A 200 18.95 -12.04 -35.25
C ASN A 200 18.87 -10.64 -34.64
N PHE A 201 17.97 -10.39 -33.69
CA PHE A 201 17.87 -9.11 -32.99
C PHE A 201 19.02 -8.97 -31.98
N SER A 202 19.42 -7.75 -31.66
CA SER A 202 20.39 -7.49 -30.58
C SER A 202 19.78 -7.69 -29.19
N ASP A 203 20.60 -7.76 -28.14
CA ASP A 203 20.08 -7.90 -26.77
C ASP A 203 19.20 -6.71 -26.38
N GLN A 204 19.57 -5.52 -26.85
CA GLN A 204 18.82 -4.29 -26.64
C GLN A 204 17.48 -4.29 -27.39
N ASP A 205 17.44 -4.85 -28.60
CA ASP A 205 16.19 -5.00 -29.36
C ASP A 205 15.20 -5.90 -28.59
N ILE A 206 15.67 -7.01 -28.01
CA ILE A 206 14.81 -7.88 -27.19
C ILE A 206 14.33 -7.15 -25.93
N TRP A 207 15.16 -6.33 -25.31
CA TRP A 207 14.71 -5.48 -24.19
C TRP A 207 13.67 -4.45 -24.62
N ASP A 208 13.81 -3.87 -25.81
CA ASP A 208 12.83 -2.93 -26.36
C ASP A 208 11.50 -3.65 -26.70
N LEU A 209 11.54 -4.90 -27.17
CA LEU A 209 10.36 -5.76 -27.30
C LEU A 209 9.73 -6.09 -25.94
N ALA A 210 10.53 -6.35 -24.90
CA ALA A 210 10.02 -6.55 -23.55
C ALA A 210 9.31 -5.30 -23.01
N ALA A 211 9.83 -4.10 -23.27
CA ALA A 211 9.15 -2.85 -22.94
C ALA A 211 7.82 -2.68 -23.69
N LEU A 212 7.74 -3.13 -24.95
CA LEU A 212 6.49 -3.13 -25.71
C LEU A 212 5.43 -4.08 -25.08
N VAL A 213 5.83 -5.27 -24.64
CA VAL A 213 4.95 -6.20 -23.92
C VAL A 213 4.50 -5.64 -22.58
N TRP A 214 5.41 -4.99 -21.85
CA TRP A 214 5.06 -4.34 -20.58
C TRP A 214 4.06 -3.19 -20.78
N LYS A 215 4.24 -2.40 -21.84
CA LYS A 215 3.33 -1.32 -22.20
C LYS A 215 1.92 -1.81 -22.51
N SER A 216 1.78 -2.93 -23.24
CA SER A 216 0.44 -3.44 -23.60
C SER A 216 -0.40 -3.85 -22.38
N ASN A 217 0.22 -3.97 -21.21
CA ASN A 217 -0.39 -4.32 -19.93
C ASN A 217 -0.60 -3.13 -18.98
N ALA A 218 -0.42 -1.90 -19.45
CA ALA A 218 -0.64 -0.69 -18.67
C ALA A 218 -1.37 0.37 -19.49
N THR A 219 -2.55 0.79 -19.03
CA THR A 219 -3.29 1.89 -19.67
C THR A 219 -2.72 3.25 -19.27
N PRO A 220 -2.91 4.31 -20.09
CA PRO A 220 -2.51 5.67 -19.71
C PRO A 220 -3.14 6.16 -18.40
N GLN A 221 -4.39 5.74 -18.14
CA GLN A 221 -5.08 6.09 -16.90
C GLN A 221 -4.48 5.39 -15.68
N GLU A 222 -4.14 4.09 -15.79
CA GLU A 222 -3.44 3.37 -14.72
C GLU A 222 -2.07 3.99 -14.42
N LEU A 223 -1.29 4.35 -15.45
CA LEU A 223 0.00 5.01 -15.26
C LEU A 223 -0.13 6.34 -14.53
N LYS A 224 -1.13 7.16 -14.91
CA LYS A 224 -1.42 8.44 -14.26
C LYS A 224 -1.86 8.25 -12.81
N THR A 225 -2.77 7.31 -12.55
CA THR A 225 -3.22 6.99 -11.18
C THR A 225 -2.05 6.49 -10.33
N GLY A 226 -1.21 5.60 -10.87
CA GLY A 226 -0.01 5.09 -10.19
C GLY A 226 1.00 6.19 -9.87
N GLN A 227 1.24 7.11 -10.80
CA GLN A 227 2.13 8.26 -10.59
C GLN A 227 1.64 9.16 -9.45
N GLN A 228 0.34 9.46 -9.41
CA GLN A 228 -0.24 10.29 -8.35
C GLN A 228 -0.11 9.60 -6.98
N LEU A 229 -0.47 8.31 -6.91
CA LEU A 229 -0.34 7.52 -5.69
C LEU A 229 1.12 7.45 -5.22
N TYR A 230 2.06 7.26 -6.14
CA TYR A 230 3.49 7.20 -5.85
C TYR A 230 4.02 8.51 -5.29
N ALA A 231 3.71 9.63 -5.95
CA ALA A 231 4.13 10.96 -5.52
C ALA A 231 3.62 11.28 -4.10
N THR A 232 2.36 10.91 -3.80
CA THR A 232 1.76 11.18 -2.49
C THR A 232 2.26 10.24 -1.39
N ASN A 233 2.50 8.95 -1.69
CA ASN A 233 2.65 7.93 -0.63
C ASN A 233 4.01 7.24 -0.60
N CYS A 234 4.80 7.32 -1.68
CA CYS A 234 6.02 6.52 -1.86
C CYS A 234 7.28 7.39 -1.99
N ALA A 235 7.19 8.52 -2.68
CA ALA A 235 8.33 9.37 -3.03
C ALA A 235 9.11 9.92 -1.82
N ALA A 236 8.44 10.15 -0.68
CA ALA A 236 9.11 10.63 0.53
C ALA A 236 10.23 9.69 1.02
N CYS A 237 10.10 8.38 0.77
CA CYS A 237 11.12 7.38 1.09
C CYS A 237 11.91 6.93 -0.15
N HIS A 238 11.22 6.69 -1.27
CA HIS A 238 11.84 6.11 -2.47
C HIS A 238 12.40 7.15 -3.46
N GLY A 239 12.19 8.43 -3.20
CA GLY A 239 12.59 9.54 -4.09
C GLY A 239 11.62 9.77 -5.23
N GLU A 240 11.49 11.01 -5.70
CA GLU A 240 10.67 11.32 -6.89
C GLU A 240 11.23 10.65 -8.15
N SER A 241 12.55 10.49 -8.22
CA SER A 241 13.27 9.79 -9.28
C SER A 241 13.21 8.26 -9.14
N GLY A 242 12.69 7.74 -8.02
CA GLY A 242 12.68 6.32 -7.70
C GLY A 242 14.06 5.75 -7.33
N ALA A 243 15.07 6.57 -7.03
CA ALA A 243 16.42 6.09 -6.75
C ALA A 243 16.64 5.56 -5.31
N GLY A 244 15.60 5.54 -4.46
CA GLY A 244 15.73 5.15 -3.06
C GLY A 244 16.43 6.23 -2.22
N ASP A 245 16.30 7.48 -2.64
CA ASP A 245 16.96 8.68 -2.11
C ASP A 245 15.95 9.74 -1.65
N GLY A 246 14.75 9.31 -1.26
CA GLY A 246 13.75 10.20 -0.69
C GLY A 246 14.28 10.90 0.56
N VAL A 247 13.65 12.01 0.94
CA VAL A 247 14.08 12.87 2.07
C VAL A 247 14.22 12.12 3.40
N PHE A 248 13.60 10.94 3.56
CA PHE A 248 13.73 10.09 4.74
C PHE A 248 14.63 8.85 4.54
N ALA A 249 15.19 8.64 3.35
CA ALA A 249 16.01 7.47 3.04
C ALA A 249 17.20 7.32 4.00
N ASP A 250 17.92 8.40 4.27
CA ASP A 250 19.12 8.38 5.14
C ASP A 250 18.77 8.14 6.62
N GLN A 251 17.56 8.51 7.05
CA GLN A 251 17.10 8.24 8.42
C GLN A 251 16.76 6.76 8.63
N LEU A 252 16.47 6.04 7.54
CA LEU A 252 16.24 4.59 7.52
C LEU A 252 17.52 3.79 7.30
N ASP A 253 18.63 4.42 6.90
CA ASP A 253 19.91 3.77 6.55
C ASP A 253 20.86 3.59 7.74
N ARG A 254 20.46 3.99 8.96
CA ARG A 254 21.33 3.94 10.15
C ARG A 254 20.86 2.85 11.13
N PRO A 255 21.70 1.88 11.50
CA PRO A 255 21.49 1.19 12.77
C PRO A 255 21.56 2.26 13.87
N LYS A 256 20.58 2.31 14.77
CA LYS A 256 20.64 3.22 15.92
C LYS A 256 21.87 2.86 16.76
N SER A 257 22.95 3.60 16.58
CA SER A 257 24.18 3.44 17.35
C SER A 257 23.97 4.00 18.75
N GLY A 258 23.93 3.12 19.75
CA GLY A 258 23.93 3.45 21.17
C GLY A 258 24.02 2.19 22.00
N GLU A 259 25.10 2.07 22.79
CA GLU A 259 25.31 1.03 23.79
C GLU A 259 24.07 0.99 24.71
N HIS A 260 23.40 -0.18 24.77
CA HIS A 260 22.19 -0.46 25.57
C HIS A 260 20.80 -0.12 24.99
N ALA A 261 20.57 -0.17 23.67
CA ALA A 261 19.19 -0.32 23.18
C ALA A 261 18.83 -1.82 23.08
N GLU A 262 17.97 -2.29 23.99
CA GLU A 262 17.28 -3.57 23.88
C GLU A 262 16.66 -3.68 22.48
N MET A 263 17.29 -4.48 21.61
CA MET A 263 16.86 -4.66 20.23
C MET A 263 15.43 -5.20 20.21
N ARG A 264 14.47 -4.36 19.79
CA ARG A 264 13.09 -4.79 19.58
C ARG A 264 12.93 -5.26 18.13
N ALA A 265 12.16 -6.33 17.93
CA ALA A 265 11.79 -6.77 16.59
C ALA A 265 11.14 -5.61 15.82
N GLY A 266 11.69 -5.26 14.64
CA GLY A 266 11.22 -4.14 13.81
C GLY A 266 12.09 -2.87 13.85
N GLU A 267 13.27 -2.91 14.48
CA GLU A 267 14.23 -1.78 14.49
C GLU A 267 15.32 -1.85 13.41
N MET A 268 15.33 -2.91 12.58
CA MET A 268 16.22 -2.99 11.43
C MET A 268 15.60 -2.22 10.26
N THR A 269 16.05 -0.99 10.07
CA THR A 269 15.71 -0.20 8.88
C THR A 269 16.84 -0.32 7.88
N THR A 270 16.49 -0.55 6.63
CA THR A 270 17.40 -0.54 5.49
C THR A 270 17.01 0.62 4.59
N ARG A 271 17.98 1.15 3.84
CA ARG A 271 17.71 2.11 2.77
C ARG A 271 16.56 1.61 1.87
N PRO A 272 15.59 2.48 1.53
CA PRO A 272 14.51 2.12 0.60
C PRO A 272 15.06 1.60 -0.74
N ALA A 273 14.34 0.66 -1.35
CA ALA A 273 14.73 0.12 -2.65
C ALA A 273 14.74 1.22 -3.73
N GLY A 274 15.81 1.24 -4.53
CA GLY A 274 15.90 2.06 -5.74
C GLY A 274 15.29 1.35 -6.93
N PHE A 275 14.15 1.84 -7.41
CA PHE A 275 13.44 1.36 -8.60
C PHE A 275 14.16 1.68 -9.91
N THR A 276 15.24 2.48 -9.86
CA THR A 276 16.14 2.71 -11.00
C THR A 276 17.22 1.64 -11.14
N ALA A 277 17.42 0.76 -10.15
CA ALA A 277 18.43 -0.31 -10.19
C ALA A 277 17.94 -1.53 -11.02
N PRO A 278 18.44 -1.72 -12.26
CA PRO A 278 17.90 -2.74 -13.16
C PRO A 278 18.12 -4.16 -12.66
N GLN A 279 19.22 -4.43 -11.96
CA GLN A 279 19.52 -5.76 -11.41
C GLN A 279 18.45 -6.24 -10.44
N SER A 280 17.85 -5.34 -9.66
CA SER A 280 16.83 -5.71 -8.68
C SER A 280 15.42 -5.67 -9.26
N MET A 281 15.15 -4.73 -10.18
CA MET A 281 13.82 -4.53 -10.72
C MET A 281 13.49 -5.51 -11.85
N LEU A 282 14.42 -5.78 -12.77
CA LEU A 282 14.14 -6.60 -13.95
C LEU A 282 13.99 -8.09 -13.64
N SER A 283 14.39 -8.54 -12.45
CA SER A 283 14.18 -9.89 -11.96
C SER A 283 12.93 -10.05 -11.09
N ALA A 284 12.20 -8.97 -10.82
CA ALA A 284 10.95 -9.01 -10.08
C ALA A 284 9.76 -9.15 -11.04
N SER A 285 8.79 -10.00 -10.71
CA SER A 285 7.50 -10.02 -11.40
C SER A 285 6.55 -8.94 -10.83
N PRO A 286 5.57 -8.47 -11.61
CA PRO A 286 4.52 -7.58 -11.09
C PRO A 286 3.80 -8.16 -9.86
N ALA A 287 3.55 -9.47 -9.82
CA ALA A 287 2.97 -10.12 -8.64
C ALA A 287 3.88 -10.01 -7.39
N GLN A 288 5.20 -10.13 -7.55
CA GLN A 288 6.15 -9.90 -6.45
C GLN A 288 6.10 -8.45 -5.96
N LEU A 289 6.12 -7.47 -6.87
CA LEU A 289 6.03 -6.05 -6.52
C LEU A 289 4.71 -5.73 -5.81
N GLN A 290 3.59 -6.24 -6.31
CA GLN A 290 2.28 -6.12 -5.66
C GLN A 290 2.32 -6.69 -4.25
N GLY A 291 2.87 -7.91 -4.10
CA GLY A 291 3.06 -8.57 -2.80
C GLY A 291 3.82 -7.69 -1.81
N LYS A 292 4.93 -7.07 -2.24
CA LYS A 292 5.71 -6.14 -1.41
C LYS A 292 4.90 -4.93 -0.98
N ILE A 293 4.09 -4.35 -1.86
CA ILE A 293 3.25 -3.19 -1.53
C ILE A 293 2.20 -3.58 -0.49
N ILE A 294 1.46 -4.67 -0.72
CA ILE A 294 0.33 -5.02 0.16
C ILE A 294 0.79 -5.52 1.53
N ARG A 295 1.90 -6.28 1.59
CA ARG A 295 2.40 -6.90 2.82
C ARG A 295 3.42 -6.05 3.55
N GLY A 296 4.09 -5.12 2.86
CA GLY A 296 5.28 -4.42 3.34
C GLY A 296 6.54 -5.29 3.25
N GLY A 297 7.70 -4.65 3.37
CA GLY A 297 8.99 -5.36 3.39
C GLY A 297 9.30 -5.89 4.78
N MET A 298 9.34 -7.21 4.97
CA MET A 298 9.74 -7.80 6.25
C MET A 298 11.19 -7.45 6.57
N GLY A 299 11.46 -7.03 7.81
CA GLY A 299 12.80 -6.59 8.21
C GLY A 299 13.24 -5.27 7.58
N THR A 300 12.29 -4.47 7.07
CA THR A 300 12.52 -3.11 6.56
C THR A 300 11.60 -2.12 7.28
N GLY A 301 11.80 -0.82 7.05
CA GLY A 301 10.86 0.23 7.47
C GLY A 301 9.65 0.41 6.54
N MET A 302 9.49 -0.43 5.50
CA MET A 302 8.41 -0.28 4.53
C MET A 302 7.05 -0.70 5.11
N PRO A 303 6.06 0.20 5.19
CA PRO A 303 4.73 -0.11 5.71
C PRO A 303 3.98 -1.09 4.82
N TYR A 304 3.00 -1.80 5.40
CA TYR A 304 2.02 -2.58 4.64
C TYR A 304 0.95 -1.63 4.07
N TRP A 305 0.60 -1.74 2.79
CA TRP A 305 -0.39 -0.86 2.15
C TRP A 305 -1.69 -1.56 1.77
N GLY A 306 -1.80 -2.87 1.99
CA GLY A 306 -2.96 -3.67 1.59
C GLY A 306 -4.30 -3.14 2.11
N PRO A 307 -4.42 -2.71 3.37
CA PRO A 307 -5.67 -2.13 3.90
C PRO A 307 -5.93 -0.67 3.47
N ILE A 308 -4.99 -0.04 2.76
CA ILE A 308 -5.08 1.36 2.34
C ILE A 308 -5.53 1.47 0.90
N PHE A 309 -4.83 0.77 0.00
CA PHE A 309 -5.11 0.82 -1.43
C PHE A 309 -6.05 -0.30 -1.85
N THR A 310 -6.92 -0.01 -2.83
CA THR A 310 -7.65 -1.05 -3.56
C THR A 310 -6.69 -1.89 -4.40
N GLU A 311 -7.16 -3.03 -4.89
CA GLU A 311 -6.37 -3.88 -5.78
C GLU A 311 -5.99 -3.12 -7.07
N GLU A 312 -6.93 -2.40 -7.66
CA GLU A 312 -6.73 -1.57 -8.86
C GLU A 312 -5.68 -0.48 -8.62
N GLN A 313 -5.76 0.23 -7.49
CA GLN A 313 -4.76 1.24 -7.09
C GLN A 313 -3.37 0.61 -6.90
N THR A 314 -3.30 -0.59 -6.34
CA THR A 314 -2.04 -1.31 -6.17
C THR A 314 -1.44 -1.71 -7.51
N TRP A 315 -2.25 -2.19 -8.47
CA TRP A 315 -1.78 -2.50 -9.82
C TRP A 315 -1.36 -1.25 -10.59
N ALA A 316 -2.07 -0.13 -10.44
CA ALA A 316 -1.66 1.16 -10.98
C ALA A 316 -0.28 1.60 -10.45
N LEU A 317 -0.04 1.45 -9.15
CA LEU A 317 1.29 1.67 -8.55
C LEU A 317 2.36 0.78 -9.20
N VAL A 318 2.11 -0.53 -9.33
CA VAL A 318 3.06 -1.44 -9.99
C VAL A 318 3.34 -1.04 -11.43
N ALA A 319 2.31 -0.65 -12.20
CA ALA A 319 2.47 -0.15 -13.56
C ALA A 319 3.37 1.10 -13.61
N HIS A 320 3.18 2.04 -12.67
CA HIS A 320 4.04 3.22 -12.57
C HIS A 320 5.48 2.88 -12.18
N LEU A 321 5.72 1.91 -11.28
CA LEU A 321 7.09 1.50 -10.92
C LEU A 321 7.88 1.02 -12.13
N TRP A 322 7.23 0.41 -13.13
CA TRP A 322 7.90 0.01 -14.37
C TRP A 322 8.37 1.17 -15.23
N THR A 323 7.82 2.38 -15.07
CA THR A 323 8.29 3.57 -15.79
C THR A 323 9.69 4.01 -15.37
N PHE A 324 10.21 3.55 -14.23
CA PHE A 324 11.61 3.78 -13.86
C PHE A 324 12.57 2.93 -14.71
N GLN A 325 12.12 1.74 -15.16
CA GLN A 325 12.91 0.82 -15.99
C GLN A 325 12.64 0.95 -17.47
N PHE A 326 11.41 1.30 -17.87
CA PHE A 326 10.98 1.34 -19.27
C PHE A 326 10.46 2.71 -19.66
N ASP A 327 10.69 3.07 -20.92
CA ASP A 327 9.98 4.17 -21.57
C ASP A 327 8.69 3.62 -22.21
N LEU A 328 7.59 3.82 -21.49
CA LEU A 328 6.26 3.31 -21.83
C LEU A 328 5.40 4.36 -22.54
N GLU A 329 5.87 5.61 -22.65
CA GLU A 329 5.16 6.69 -23.32
C GLU A 329 5.36 6.60 -24.85
N ASP A 330 4.32 6.90 -25.62
CA ASP A 330 4.48 7.24 -27.04
C ASP A 330 5.00 8.68 -27.11
N ARG A 331 6.29 8.88 -26.91
CA ARG A 331 6.89 10.17 -27.22
C ARG A 331 7.07 10.26 -28.75
N PRO A 332 6.52 11.30 -29.40
CA PRO A 332 6.65 11.49 -30.84
C PRO A 332 8.10 11.74 -31.29
#